data_AF-A0A5C6YV14-F1
#
_entry.id   AF-A0A5C6YV14-F1
#
_cell.length_a   1.000
_cell.length_b   1.000
_cell.length_c   1.000
_cell.angle_alpha   90.00
_cell.angle_beta   90.00
_cell.angle_gamma   90.00
#
_symmetry.space_group_name_H-M   'P 1'
#
loop_
_entity.id
_entity.type
_entity.pdbx_description
1 polymer ?
#
loop_
_entity_poly.entity_id
_entity_poly.type
_entity_poly.pdbx_seq_one_letter_code
_entity_poly.pdbx_strand_id
1 'polypeptide(L)'
;MKFYNVLAPTLLVLLMASCGSNSEEKKDSFSLEIKNPKKTYTTKDVLSVSLNNKKNIETDSVIYFLNKDRIEISGNEISLSGKKLGEKALIAKIYSDGEEYEASKTITILSSIKPKLYTYKILETYPHDIEAYTQGLEFENDTLYESTGQYKESSLRKTDYKTGEVLQKVALANQYFGEGLTILNNKIYQLTYRENTGFIYNLKTMEQTGTFVYGQSREGWGLCHDTENNIYKSDGTDRIWTLNSNTLAEKDYIEIFTNTSKINSVNELEWVDGKIYANVYQQGSIAIIDPSNGAVEGVIDLTDLKDKVTQHPELDVLNGIAYNGEPNILYITGKNWDKLFKIEIIQK
;
A
#
# COMPACT_ATOMS: atom_id res chain seq x y z
N MET A 1 -59.30 -3.59 60.42
CA MET A 1 -58.82 -2.29 59.89
C MET A 1 -57.63 -2.58 58.98
N LYS A 2 -57.76 -2.38 57.67
CA LYS A 2 -56.70 -2.57 56.67
C LYS A 2 -56.24 -1.18 56.22
N PHE A 3 -54.95 -0.89 56.38
CA PHE A 3 -54.32 0.35 55.91
C PHE A 3 -53.92 0.17 54.44
N TYR A 4 -54.32 1.11 53.58
CA TYR A 4 -53.89 1.19 52.19
C TYR A 4 -52.75 2.23 52.09
N ASN A 5 -51.58 1.79 51.62
CA ASN A 5 -50.47 2.66 51.27
C ASN A 5 -50.78 3.34 49.93
N VAL A 6 -50.87 4.66 49.93
CA VAL A 6 -51.02 5.48 48.72
C VAL A 6 -49.61 5.78 48.19
N LEU A 7 -49.27 5.25 47.01
CA LEU A 7 -48.10 5.66 46.25
C LEU A 7 -48.39 7.04 45.61
N ALA A 8 -47.57 8.03 45.93
CA ALA A 8 -47.50 9.30 45.19
C ALA A 8 -46.45 9.17 44.07
N PRO A 9 -46.78 9.44 42.79
CA PRO A 9 -45.79 9.46 41.73
C PRO A 9 -45.07 10.81 41.77
N THR A 10 -43.79 10.81 42.13
CA THR A 10 -42.89 11.96 41.93
C THR A 10 -42.59 12.13 40.45
N LEU A 11 -43.08 13.23 39.86
CA LEU A 11 -42.81 13.63 38.49
C LEU A 11 -41.35 14.14 38.41
N LEU A 12 -40.45 13.34 37.86
CA LEU A 12 -39.05 13.72 37.63
C LEU A 12 -38.97 14.52 36.33
N VAL A 13 -38.85 15.85 36.43
CA VAL A 13 -38.59 16.72 35.27
C VAL A 13 -37.11 16.61 34.93
N LEU A 14 -36.79 15.82 33.91
CA LEU A 14 -35.47 15.83 33.27
C LEU A 14 -35.35 17.11 32.42
N LEU A 15 -34.56 18.07 32.91
CA LEU A 15 -34.01 19.14 32.09
C LEU A 15 -33.02 18.52 31.08
N MET A 16 -33.49 18.28 29.85
CA MET A 16 -32.56 18.07 28.74
C MET A 16 -31.92 19.42 28.40
N ALA A 17 -30.74 19.68 28.95
CA ALA A 17 -29.84 20.67 28.38
C ALA A 17 -29.35 20.13 27.03
N SER A 18 -29.89 20.72 25.96
CA SER A 18 -29.45 20.51 24.58
C SER A 18 -28.00 20.99 24.42
N CYS A 19 -27.02 20.10 24.58
CA CYS A 19 -25.66 20.33 24.09
C CYS A 19 -25.63 20.04 22.59
N GLY A 20 -26.18 20.96 21.81
CA GLY A 20 -26.29 20.82 20.36
C GLY A 20 -26.34 22.17 19.66
N SER A 21 -25.20 22.89 19.64
CA SER A 21 -25.02 24.09 18.79
C SER A 21 -23.57 24.52 18.56
N ASN A 22 -22.60 24.12 19.41
CA ASN A 22 -21.24 24.70 19.34
C ASN A 22 -20.29 24.12 18.27
N SER A 23 -20.58 22.97 17.65
CA SER A 23 -19.62 22.33 16.74
C SER A 23 -19.53 22.99 15.36
N GLU A 24 -20.64 23.49 14.82
CA GLU A 24 -20.66 24.19 13.53
C GLU A 24 -20.06 25.59 13.65
N GLU A 25 -20.38 26.32 14.72
CA GLU A 25 -19.81 27.64 14.98
C GLU A 25 -18.29 27.62 15.18
N LYS A 26 -17.74 26.53 15.74
CA LYS A 26 -16.29 26.34 15.89
C LYS A 26 -15.59 26.15 14.54
N LYS A 27 -16.17 25.36 13.61
CA LYS A 27 -15.58 25.09 12.29
C LYS A 27 -15.39 26.33 11.42
N ASP A 28 -16.26 27.33 11.55
CA ASP A 28 -16.18 28.56 10.76
C ASP A 28 -15.29 29.65 11.36
N SER A 29 -14.74 29.44 12.56
CA SER A 29 -13.97 30.46 13.30
C SER A 29 -12.61 30.76 12.68
N PHE A 30 -11.97 29.75 12.10
CA PHE A 30 -10.67 29.85 11.47
C PHE A 30 -10.70 29.33 10.03
N SER A 31 -9.86 29.89 9.16
CA SER A 31 -9.57 29.29 7.86
C SER A 31 -8.08 29.32 7.56
N LEU A 32 -7.57 28.20 7.05
CA LEU A 32 -6.18 28.05 6.66
C LEU A 32 -6.00 28.43 5.19
N GLU A 33 -5.10 29.37 4.94
CA GLU A 33 -4.72 29.81 3.60
C GLU A 33 -3.27 29.45 3.29
N ILE A 34 -3.01 29.18 2.01
CA ILE A 34 -1.66 29.03 1.46
C ILE A 34 -1.46 30.23 0.52
N LYS A 35 -0.50 31.09 0.85
CA LYS A 35 -0.24 32.37 0.17
C LYS A 35 0.46 32.20 -1.18
N ASN A 36 1.14 31.08 -1.39
CA ASN A 36 1.73 30.67 -2.65
C ASN A 36 0.99 29.46 -3.25
N PRO A 37 -0.29 29.60 -3.66
CA PRO A 37 -1.09 28.48 -4.13
C PRO A 37 -0.54 27.89 -5.42
N LYS A 38 -0.44 26.56 -5.48
CA LYS A 38 -0.18 25.77 -6.69
C LYS A 38 -1.26 24.71 -6.83
N LYS A 39 -1.48 24.23 -8.06
CA LYS A 39 -2.36 23.07 -8.30
C LYS A 39 -1.81 21.82 -7.61
N THR A 40 -0.50 21.63 -7.71
CA THR A 40 0.25 20.56 -7.06
C THR A 40 1.58 21.10 -6.54
N TYR A 41 2.11 20.44 -5.53
CA TYR A 41 3.40 20.73 -4.91
C TYR A 41 4.34 19.53 -5.09
N THR A 42 5.60 19.72 -4.75
CA THR A 42 6.62 18.67 -4.70
C THR A 42 7.33 18.70 -3.35
N THR A 43 8.13 17.68 -3.05
CA THR A 43 8.97 17.63 -1.85
C THR A 43 10.03 18.73 -1.77
N LYS A 44 10.23 19.52 -2.84
CA LYS A 44 11.13 20.68 -2.87
C LYS A 44 10.44 22.00 -2.53
N ASP A 45 9.12 22.00 -2.43
CA ASP A 45 8.36 23.20 -2.16
C ASP A 45 8.32 23.56 -0.67
N VAL A 46 8.18 24.85 -0.42
CA VAL A 46 7.89 25.44 0.89
C VAL A 46 6.55 26.13 0.80
N LEU A 47 5.61 25.76 1.68
CA LEU A 47 4.30 26.38 1.76
C LEU A 47 4.39 27.62 2.65
N SER A 48 3.90 28.76 2.17
CA SER A 48 3.68 29.95 2.98
C SER A 48 2.23 29.95 3.45
N VAL A 49 2.00 29.79 4.75
CA VAL A 49 0.65 29.63 5.31
C VAL A 49 0.23 30.82 6.17
N SER A 50 -1.08 31.04 6.25
CA SER A 50 -1.66 31.99 7.19
C SER A 50 -2.99 31.48 7.72
N LEU A 51 -3.27 31.75 8.99
CA LEU A 51 -4.57 31.54 9.58
C LEU A 51 -5.37 32.84 9.58
N ASN A 52 -6.55 32.79 8.97
CA ASN A 52 -7.52 33.86 9.08
C ASN A 52 -8.46 33.55 10.26
N ASN A 53 -8.44 34.41 11.27
CA ASN A 53 -9.29 34.34 12.45
C ASN A 53 -10.52 35.21 12.23
N LYS A 54 -11.62 34.61 11.79
CA LYS A 54 -12.81 35.35 11.34
C LYS A 54 -13.61 35.98 12.48
N LYS A 55 -13.40 35.48 13.71
CA LYS A 55 -14.16 35.87 14.91
C LYS A 55 -13.31 36.61 15.95
N ASN A 56 -12.06 36.96 15.62
CA ASN A 56 -11.11 37.62 16.53
C ASN A 56 -10.95 36.89 17.88
N ILE A 57 -10.94 35.56 17.85
CA ILE A 57 -10.75 34.74 19.05
C ILE A 57 -9.29 34.89 19.50
N GLU A 58 -9.01 35.01 20.79
CA GLU A 58 -7.61 34.97 21.26
C GLU A 58 -6.96 33.63 20.86
N THR A 59 -5.63 33.55 20.76
CA THR A 59 -4.98 32.31 20.32
C THR A 59 -3.76 32.06 21.18
N ASP A 60 -3.82 30.95 21.93
CA ASP A 60 -2.72 30.53 22.81
C ASP A 60 -1.61 29.88 21.99
N SER A 61 -1.98 28.93 21.12
CA SER A 61 -1.03 28.22 20.27
C SER A 61 -1.67 27.61 19.04
N VAL A 62 -0.83 27.31 18.06
CA VAL A 62 -1.20 26.60 16.83
C VAL A 62 -0.22 25.47 16.59
N ILE A 63 -0.75 24.28 16.28
CA ILE A 63 0.05 23.11 15.91
C ILE A 63 -0.38 22.65 14.52
N TYR A 64 0.60 22.45 13.64
CA TYR A 64 0.35 22.00 12.27
C TYR A 64 0.58 20.51 12.11
N PHE A 65 -0.24 19.90 11.26
CA PHE A 65 -0.16 18.50 10.87
C PHE A 65 -0.31 18.35 9.36
N LEU A 66 0.34 17.33 8.82
CA LEU A 66 0.09 16.82 7.48
C LEU A 66 -0.52 15.43 7.62
N ASN A 67 -1.82 15.31 7.34
CA ASN A 67 -2.65 14.20 7.80
C ASN A 67 -2.53 14.03 9.33
N LYS A 68 -1.98 12.89 9.78
CA LYS A 68 -1.76 12.59 11.20
C LYS A 68 -0.38 13.02 11.71
N ASP A 69 0.54 13.38 10.82
CA ASP A 69 1.94 13.62 11.17
C ASP A 69 2.12 15.09 11.56
N ARG A 70 2.59 15.33 12.79
CA ARG A 70 2.93 16.69 13.24
C ARG A 70 4.07 17.24 12.38
N ILE A 71 3.96 18.50 11.95
CA ILE A 71 4.99 19.17 11.15
C ILE A 71 5.46 20.44 11.83
N GLU A 72 6.74 20.76 11.61
CA GLU A 72 7.35 21.99 12.07
C GLU A 72 7.04 23.15 11.12
N ILE A 73 6.94 24.34 11.69
CA ILE A 73 6.74 25.60 10.97
C ILE A 73 7.82 26.59 11.42
N SER A 74 8.44 27.29 10.45
CA SER A 74 9.41 28.35 10.71
C SER A 74 8.83 29.68 10.29
N GLY A 75 8.41 30.50 11.25
CA GLY A 75 7.59 31.69 10.98
C GLY A 75 6.25 31.28 10.36
N ASN A 76 6.15 31.44 9.05
CA ASN A 76 4.93 31.19 8.26
C ASN A 76 5.14 30.04 7.26
N GLU A 77 6.30 29.38 7.32
CA GLU A 77 6.78 28.49 6.27
C GLU A 77 6.83 27.04 6.73
N ILE A 78 6.26 26.16 5.90
CA ILE A 78 6.28 24.71 6.09
C ILE A 78 7.05 24.08 4.94
N SER A 79 8.17 23.42 5.24
CA SER A 79 8.93 22.66 4.25
C SER A 79 8.25 21.30 3.97
N LEU A 80 8.09 20.96 2.69
CA LEU A 80 7.61 19.65 2.25
C LEU A 80 8.74 18.62 2.04
N SER A 81 9.98 18.98 2.40
CA SER A 81 11.11 18.07 2.33
C SER A 81 10.90 16.84 3.23
N GLY A 82 11.22 15.67 2.68
CA GLY A 82 11.07 14.37 3.37
C GLY A 82 9.62 13.95 3.64
N LYS A 83 8.61 14.65 3.11
CA LYS A 83 7.20 14.26 3.27
C LYS A 83 6.80 13.24 2.22
N LYS A 84 5.91 12.32 2.62
CA LYS A 84 5.30 11.34 1.71
C LYS A 84 4.49 12.04 0.62
N LEU A 85 4.46 11.43 -0.56
CA LEU A 85 3.67 11.89 -1.69
C LEU A 85 2.17 11.62 -1.49
N GLY A 86 1.35 12.21 -2.35
CA GLY A 86 -0.09 11.99 -2.41
C GLY A 86 -0.94 13.15 -1.92
N GLU A 87 -2.22 12.87 -1.72
CA GLU A 87 -3.18 13.86 -1.22
C GLU A 87 -3.05 13.98 0.30
N LYS A 88 -2.80 15.20 0.76
CA LYS A 88 -2.56 15.49 2.18
C LYS A 88 -3.50 16.58 2.67
N ALA A 89 -4.11 16.34 3.83
CA ALA A 89 -4.77 17.38 4.60
C ALA A 89 -3.71 18.12 5.41
N LEU A 90 -3.43 19.38 5.04
CA LEU A 90 -2.71 20.29 5.90
C LEU A 90 -3.69 20.82 6.95
N ILE A 91 -3.45 20.50 8.21
CA ILE A 91 -4.34 20.80 9.33
C ILE A 91 -3.63 21.74 10.29
N ALA A 92 -4.31 22.81 10.70
CA ALA A 92 -3.92 23.65 11.81
C ALA A 92 -4.89 23.37 12.97
N LYS A 93 -4.35 22.88 14.09
CA LYS A 93 -5.06 22.80 15.36
C LYS A 93 -4.76 24.04 16.17
N ILE A 94 -5.79 24.80 16.51
CA ILE A 94 -5.70 26.08 17.21
C ILE A 94 -6.26 25.89 18.61
N TYR A 95 -5.51 26.32 19.62
CA TYR A 95 -5.91 26.25 21.03
C TYR A 95 -6.17 27.66 21.57
N SER A 96 -7.30 27.84 22.24
CA SER A 96 -7.71 29.09 22.89
C SER A 96 -8.58 28.79 24.10
N ASP A 97 -8.20 29.27 25.28
CA ASP A 97 -9.01 29.20 26.52
C ASP A 97 -9.57 27.79 26.81
N GLY A 98 -8.72 26.77 26.67
CA GLY A 98 -9.08 25.37 26.90
C GLY A 98 -9.90 24.72 25.79
N GLU A 99 -10.18 25.43 24.68
CA GLU A 99 -10.91 24.93 23.53
C GLU A 99 -9.99 24.65 22.33
N GLU A 100 -10.33 23.60 21.56
CA GLU A 100 -9.64 23.23 20.31
C GLU A 100 -10.50 23.61 19.09
N TYR A 101 -9.88 24.26 18.13
CA TYR A 101 -10.41 24.57 16.81
C TYR A 101 -9.55 23.94 15.73
N GLU A 102 -10.14 23.65 14.58
CA GLU A 102 -9.43 23.05 13.45
C GLU A 102 -9.71 23.83 12.17
N ALA A 103 -8.65 24.11 11.41
CA ALA A 103 -8.76 24.59 10.03
C ALA A 103 -7.88 23.73 9.13
N SER A 104 -8.43 23.26 8.02
CA SER A 104 -7.74 22.33 7.12
C SER A 104 -7.74 22.81 5.67
N LYS A 105 -6.70 22.45 4.92
CA LYS A 105 -6.64 22.63 3.46
C LYS A 105 -5.98 21.41 2.81
N THR A 106 -6.60 20.87 1.76
CA THR A 106 -6.01 19.76 1.02
C THR A 106 -4.96 20.26 0.03
N ILE A 107 -3.83 19.55 -0.03
CA ILE A 107 -2.76 19.73 -1.01
C ILE A 107 -2.41 18.39 -1.65
N THR A 108 -1.87 18.41 -2.86
CA THR A 108 -1.32 17.22 -3.52
C THR A 108 0.18 17.37 -3.68
N ILE A 109 0.95 16.42 -3.16
CA ILE A 109 2.41 16.38 -3.26
C ILE A 109 2.80 15.32 -4.30
N LEU A 110 3.41 15.75 -5.39
CA LEU A 110 3.95 14.90 -6.45
C LEU A 110 5.45 14.66 -6.25
N SER A 111 5.98 13.66 -6.95
CA SER A 111 7.43 13.44 -6.98
C SER A 111 8.15 14.64 -7.61
N SER A 112 9.28 15.03 -7.04
CA SER A 112 10.18 16.01 -7.67
C SER A 112 11.13 15.38 -8.70
N ILE A 113 11.02 14.07 -8.90
CA ILE A 113 11.84 13.25 -9.79
C ILE A 113 10.97 12.76 -10.95
N LYS A 114 11.45 12.97 -12.17
CA LYS A 114 10.85 12.36 -13.36
C LYS A 114 11.32 10.89 -13.44
N PRO A 115 10.42 9.90 -13.56
CA PRO A 115 10.80 8.51 -13.69
C PRO A 115 11.73 8.28 -14.89
N LYS A 116 12.80 7.52 -14.68
CA LYS A 116 13.63 7.00 -15.77
C LYS A 116 12.89 5.88 -16.49
N LEU A 117 13.09 5.76 -17.80
CA LEU A 117 12.51 4.67 -18.57
C LEU A 117 13.55 3.57 -18.77
N TYR A 118 13.12 2.34 -18.54
CA TYR A 118 13.90 1.14 -18.72
C TYR A 118 13.22 0.22 -19.74
N THR A 119 14.02 -0.57 -20.40
CA THR A 119 13.65 -1.72 -21.21
C THR A 119 14.40 -2.94 -20.68
N TYR A 120 14.38 -4.03 -21.42
CA TYR A 120 14.96 -5.28 -20.99
C TYR A 120 15.63 -6.04 -22.12
N LYS A 121 16.50 -6.97 -21.74
CA LYS A 121 17.06 -8.00 -22.60
C LYS A 121 16.78 -9.36 -21.96
N ILE A 122 16.22 -10.28 -22.73
CA ILE A 122 16.06 -11.68 -22.29
C ILE A 122 17.44 -12.34 -22.28
N LEU A 123 17.84 -12.86 -21.13
CA LEU A 123 19.05 -13.64 -20.97
C LEU A 123 18.76 -15.12 -21.14
N GLU A 124 17.74 -15.60 -20.42
CA GLU A 124 17.30 -17.00 -20.43
C GLU A 124 15.78 -17.08 -20.34
N THR A 125 15.24 -18.24 -20.69
CA THR A 125 13.80 -18.55 -20.62
C THR A 125 13.65 -19.94 -20.06
N TYR A 126 12.80 -20.10 -19.06
CA TYR A 126 12.51 -21.36 -18.40
C TYR A 126 11.04 -21.73 -18.55
N PRO A 127 10.68 -23.03 -18.46
CA PRO A 127 9.28 -23.45 -18.45
C PRO A 127 8.55 -22.90 -17.23
N HIS A 128 7.29 -22.52 -17.41
CA HIS A 128 6.37 -22.17 -16.34
C HIS A 128 5.04 -22.89 -16.57
N ASP A 129 4.31 -23.17 -15.50
CA ASP A 129 3.03 -23.87 -15.60
C ASP A 129 1.98 -22.96 -16.25
N ILE A 130 1.50 -23.36 -17.43
CA ILE A 130 0.51 -22.62 -18.21
C ILE A 130 -0.85 -22.52 -17.49
N GLU A 131 -1.11 -23.37 -16.49
CA GLU A 131 -2.33 -23.33 -15.66
C GLU A 131 -2.16 -22.44 -14.41
N ALA A 132 -0.96 -21.90 -14.15
CA ALA A 132 -0.70 -21.09 -12.96
C ALA A 132 -1.19 -19.65 -13.13
N TYR A 133 -2.27 -19.29 -12.42
CA TYR A 133 -2.72 -17.90 -12.29
C TYR A 133 -1.84 -17.15 -11.27
N THR A 134 -0.60 -16.82 -11.63
CA THR A 134 0.44 -16.25 -10.74
C THR A 134 -0.02 -14.96 -10.05
N GLN A 135 0.08 -14.94 -8.71
CA GLN A 135 -0.28 -13.79 -7.88
C GLN A 135 0.83 -13.33 -6.92
N GLY A 136 1.82 -14.19 -6.65
CA GLY A 136 3.02 -13.82 -5.91
C GLY A 136 4.16 -14.76 -6.29
N LEU A 137 5.37 -14.22 -6.39
CA LEU A 137 6.53 -14.94 -6.85
C LEU A 137 7.76 -14.49 -6.05
N GLU A 138 8.49 -15.41 -5.40
CA GLU A 138 9.68 -15.03 -4.64
C GLU A 138 10.72 -16.15 -4.64
N PHE A 139 12.01 -15.77 -4.68
CA PHE A 139 13.11 -16.70 -4.47
C PHE A 139 13.41 -16.89 -2.99
N GLU A 140 13.68 -18.13 -2.62
CA GLU A 140 14.44 -18.46 -1.42
C GLU A 140 15.62 -19.33 -1.86
N ASN A 141 16.78 -18.69 -2.01
CA ASN A 141 17.97 -19.27 -2.62
C ASN A 141 17.68 -19.74 -4.06
N ASP A 142 18.00 -20.99 -4.40
CA ASP A 142 17.77 -21.55 -5.74
C ASP A 142 16.33 -22.03 -5.99
N THR A 143 15.41 -21.82 -5.04
CA THR A 143 14.03 -22.30 -5.13
C THR A 143 13.05 -21.16 -5.34
N LEU A 144 12.15 -21.33 -6.30
CA LEU A 144 11.07 -20.38 -6.55
C LEU A 144 9.81 -20.82 -5.79
N TYR A 145 9.23 -19.89 -5.04
CA TYR A 145 7.93 -20.06 -4.41
C TYR A 145 6.90 -19.23 -5.17
N GLU A 146 5.73 -19.82 -5.37
CA GLU A 146 4.67 -19.19 -6.14
C GLU A 146 3.33 -19.31 -5.41
N SER A 147 2.60 -18.20 -5.36
CA SER A 147 1.18 -18.18 -5.01
C SER A 147 0.36 -18.10 -6.29
N THR A 148 -0.60 -18.99 -6.44
CA THR A 148 -1.57 -18.95 -7.54
C THR A 148 -2.96 -18.60 -7.04
N GLY A 149 -3.67 -17.81 -7.82
CA GLY A 149 -5.06 -17.41 -7.58
C GLY A 149 -6.09 -18.36 -8.20
N GLN A 150 -7.33 -17.87 -8.28
CA GLN A 150 -8.58 -18.56 -8.65
C GLN A 150 -9.24 -19.34 -7.52
N TYR A 151 -10.52 -19.06 -7.27
CA TYR A 151 -11.31 -19.81 -6.27
C TYR A 151 -11.32 -21.28 -6.63
N LYS A 152 -11.13 -22.16 -5.63
CA LYS A 152 -11.01 -23.63 -5.78
C LYS A 152 -9.70 -24.13 -6.40
N GLU A 153 -8.89 -23.26 -6.98
CA GLU A 153 -7.65 -23.64 -7.68
C GLU A 153 -6.40 -23.02 -7.03
N SER A 154 -6.59 -22.04 -6.15
CA SER A 154 -5.53 -21.32 -5.46
C SER A 154 -4.60 -22.26 -4.71
N SER A 155 -3.30 -21.99 -4.79
CA SER A 155 -2.30 -22.85 -4.17
C SER A 155 -1.04 -22.07 -3.80
N LEU A 156 -0.31 -22.60 -2.82
CA LEU A 156 1.08 -22.27 -2.57
C LEU A 156 1.96 -23.37 -3.17
N ARG A 157 2.98 -22.99 -3.93
CA ARG A 157 3.84 -23.90 -4.69
C ARG A 157 5.30 -23.66 -4.39
N LYS A 158 6.07 -24.74 -4.40
CA LYS A 158 7.54 -24.75 -4.41
C LYS A 158 7.97 -25.37 -5.72
N THR A 159 8.73 -24.63 -6.53
CA THR A 159 8.99 -24.97 -7.93
C THR A 159 10.50 -24.94 -8.20
N ASP A 160 10.98 -25.93 -8.95
CA ASP A 160 12.29 -25.82 -9.62
C ASP A 160 12.12 -24.91 -10.84
N TYR A 161 12.64 -23.69 -10.74
CA TYR A 161 12.43 -22.67 -11.76
C TYR A 161 13.08 -23.01 -13.11
N LYS A 162 14.07 -23.92 -13.14
CA LYS A 162 14.78 -24.28 -14.38
C LYS A 162 13.97 -25.29 -15.20
N THR A 163 13.29 -26.21 -14.52
CA THR A 163 12.51 -27.28 -15.16
C THR A 163 11.02 -26.95 -15.24
N GLY A 164 10.53 -26.06 -14.38
CA GLY A 164 9.11 -25.79 -14.17
C GLY A 164 8.42 -26.85 -13.29
N GLU A 165 9.17 -27.80 -12.72
CA GLU A 165 8.60 -28.87 -11.89
C GLU A 165 8.11 -28.34 -10.55
N VAL A 166 6.83 -28.57 -10.25
CA VAL A 166 6.25 -28.27 -8.93
C VAL A 166 6.64 -29.37 -7.95
N LEU A 167 7.66 -29.10 -7.14
CA LEU A 167 8.23 -30.02 -6.15
C LEU A 167 7.27 -30.27 -4.97
N GLN A 168 6.51 -29.24 -4.59
CA GLN A 168 5.51 -29.33 -3.54
C GLN A 168 4.38 -28.33 -3.78
N LYS A 169 3.14 -28.74 -3.51
CA LYS A 169 1.93 -27.93 -3.70
C LYS A 169 1.01 -28.08 -2.50
N VAL A 170 0.53 -26.95 -1.98
CA VAL A 170 -0.48 -26.86 -0.92
C VAL A 170 -1.68 -26.13 -1.49
N ALA A 171 -2.81 -26.82 -1.62
CA ALA A 171 -4.05 -26.21 -2.08
C ALA A 171 -4.68 -25.37 -0.95
N LEU A 172 -5.18 -24.18 -1.29
CA LEU A 172 -5.99 -23.40 -0.39
C LEU A 172 -7.42 -23.96 -0.37
N ALA A 173 -8.14 -23.75 0.73
CA ALA A 173 -9.55 -24.12 0.78
C ALA A 173 -10.36 -23.32 -0.25
N ASN A 174 -11.39 -23.96 -0.83
CA ASN A 174 -12.11 -23.48 -2.01
C ASN A 174 -12.68 -22.06 -1.94
N GLN A 175 -12.95 -21.56 -0.74
CA GLN A 175 -13.47 -20.22 -0.50
C GLN A 175 -12.41 -19.12 -0.63
N TYR A 176 -11.12 -19.46 -0.67
CA TYR A 176 -10.05 -18.48 -0.73
C TYR A 176 -9.53 -18.34 -2.16
N PHE A 177 -9.27 -17.09 -2.52
CA PHE A 177 -8.51 -16.74 -3.71
C PHE A 177 -7.12 -16.28 -3.22
N GLY A 178 -6.07 -17.04 -3.55
CA GLY A 178 -4.69 -16.74 -3.17
C GLY A 178 -4.13 -15.54 -3.92
N GLU A 179 -3.38 -14.70 -3.23
CA GLU A 179 -2.76 -13.49 -3.77
C GLU A 179 -1.24 -13.48 -3.46
N GLY A 180 -0.60 -12.33 -3.40
CA GLY A 180 0.84 -12.18 -3.16
C GLY A 180 1.37 -12.97 -1.96
N LEU A 181 2.60 -13.44 -2.08
CA LEU A 181 3.32 -14.08 -0.98
C LEU A 181 4.59 -13.31 -0.66
N THR A 182 5.10 -13.47 0.57
CA THR A 182 6.51 -13.21 0.82
C THR A 182 7.15 -14.18 1.81
N ILE A 183 8.47 -14.32 1.78
CA ILE A 183 9.22 -15.24 2.64
C ILE A 183 10.07 -14.45 3.63
N LEU A 184 9.80 -14.61 4.93
CA LEU A 184 10.54 -13.89 5.96
C LEU A 184 10.68 -14.73 7.23
N ASN A 185 11.89 -14.82 7.77
CA ASN A 185 12.19 -15.52 9.03
C ASN A 185 11.70 -16.97 9.05
N ASN A 186 12.03 -17.76 8.02
CA ASN A 186 11.63 -19.16 7.83
C ASN A 186 10.11 -19.38 7.77
N LYS A 187 9.35 -18.35 7.39
CA LYS A 187 7.91 -18.41 7.20
C LYS A 187 7.53 -17.88 5.83
N ILE A 188 6.51 -18.47 5.25
CA ILE A 188 5.85 -17.94 4.05
C ILE A 188 4.58 -17.25 4.51
N TYR A 189 4.39 -16.01 4.10
CA TYR A 189 3.16 -15.25 4.29
C TYR A 189 2.45 -15.19 2.94
N GLN A 190 1.16 -15.49 2.89
CA GLN A 190 0.38 -15.47 1.66
C GLN A 190 -0.92 -14.72 1.90
N LEU A 191 -1.22 -13.74 1.05
CA LEU A 191 -2.49 -13.02 1.10
C LEU A 191 -3.63 -13.79 0.45
N THR A 192 -4.82 -13.31 0.75
CA THR A 192 -6.03 -13.62 -0.01
C THR A 192 -6.64 -12.34 -0.58
N TYR A 193 -7.44 -12.49 -1.64
CA TYR A 193 -7.97 -11.35 -2.39
C TYR A 193 -8.96 -10.51 -1.57
N ARG A 194 -10.14 -11.04 -1.26
CA ARG A 194 -11.24 -10.25 -0.65
C ARG A 194 -11.62 -10.72 0.75
N GLU A 195 -10.93 -11.74 1.25
CA GLU A 195 -11.31 -12.42 2.49
C GLU A 195 -10.73 -11.74 3.74
N ASN A 196 -9.99 -10.62 3.58
CA ASN A 196 -9.35 -9.87 4.66
C ASN A 196 -8.51 -10.73 5.61
N THR A 197 -7.85 -11.75 5.05
CA THR A 197 -7.00 -12.67 5.79
C THR A 197 -5.74 -13.01 4.99
N GLY A 198 -4.69 -13.41 5.68
CA GLY A 198 -3.54 -14.09 5.11
C GLY A 198 -3.20 -15.34 5.90
N PHE A 199 -2.37 -16.19 5.29
CA PHE A 199 -1.90 -17.45 5.85
C PHE A 199 -0.41 -17.38 6.17
N ILE A 200 0.00 -18.07 7.22
CA ILE A 200 1.40 -18.22 7.61
C ILE A 200 1.76 -19.69 7.51
N TYR A 201 2.77 -20.02 6.73
CA TYR A 201 3.26 -21.38 6.56
C TYR A 201 4.69 -21.51 7.08
N ASN A 202 5.04 -22.71 7.54
CA ASN A 202 6.43 -23.06 7.78
C ASN A 202 7.16 -23.21 6.43
N LEU A 203 8.29 -22.52 6.22
CA LEU A 203 8.99 -22.53 4.93
C LEU A 203 9.42 -23.94 4.48
N LYS A 204 9.88 -24.77 5.41
CA LYS A 204 10.45 -26.09 5.09
C LYS A 204 9.37 -27.12 4.74
N THR A 205 8.26 -27.11 5.48
CA THR A 205 7.20 -28.13 5.38
C THR A 205 5.99 -27.64 4.58
N MET A 206 5.85 -26.33 4.40
CA MET A 206 4.67 -25.64 3.86
C MET A 206 3.37 -25.93 4.63
N GLU A 207 3.47 -26.47 5.86
CA GLU A 207 2.31 -26.63 6.73
C GLU A 207 1.83 -25.25 7.20
N GLN A 208 0.52 -25.02 7.15
CA GLN A 208 -0.08 -23.80 7.66
C GLN A 208 0.06 -23.77 9.19
N THR A 209 0.74 -22.75 9.70
CA THR A 209 1.01 -22.54 11.13
C THR A 209 0.16 -21.44 11.75
N GLY A 210 -0.51 -20.62 10.94
CA GLY A 210 -1.38 -19.55 11.44
C GLY A 210 -2.09 -18.76 10.34
N THR A 211 -2.84 -17.76 10.77
CA THR A 211 -3.50 -16.77 9.93
C THR A 211 -3.27 -15.37 10.50
N PHE A 212 -3.50 -14.34 9.69
CA PHE A 212 -3.45 -12.95 10.12
C PHE A 212 -4.49 -12.09 9.40
N VAL A 213 -4.86 -10.96 10.00
CA VAL A 213 -5.76 -9.95 9.42
C VAL A 213 -4.98 -8.65 9.29
N TYR A 214 -4.98 -8.04 8.10
CA TYR A 214 -4.18 -6.84 7.83
C TYR A 214 -4.92 -5.53 8.19
N GLY A 215 -6.25 -5.49 8.08
CA GLY A 215 -7.05 -4.49 8.79
C GLY A 215 -7.74 -3.43 7.93
N GLN A 216 -7.04 -2.36 7.54
CA GLN A 216 -7.64 -1.13 6.99
C GLN A 216 -8.03 -1.27 5.51
N SER A 217 -7.21 -1.93 4.69
CA SER A 217 -7.55 -2.23 3.30
C SER A 217 -8.62 -3.31 3.21
N ARG A 218 -9.37 -3.32 2.10
CA ARG A 218 -10.41 -4.33 1.83
C ARG A 218 -9.89 -5.54 1.06
N GLU A 219 -8.79 -5.37 0.35
CA GLU A 219 -8.19 -6.40 -0.50
C GLU A 219 -6.70 -6.56 -0.19
N GLY A 220 -6.15 -7.72 -0.54
CA GLY A 220 -4.72 -8.02 -0.55
C GLY A 220 -4.29 -8.43 -1.95
N TRP A 221 -3.23 -7.81 -2.47
CA TRP A 221 -2.71 -8.06 -3.82
C TRP A 221 -1.27 -8.55 -3.70
N GLY A 222 -0.25 -7.72 -3.88
CA GLY A 222 1.16 -8.11 -3.72
C GLY A 222 1.70 -8.06 -2.29
N LEU A 223 2.75 -8.85 -2.02
CA LEU A 223 3.59 -8.79 -0.82
C LEU A 223 5.06 -8.80 -1.21
N CYS A 224 5.89 -8.08 -0.44
CA CYS A 224 7.34 -8.28 -0.42
C CYS A 224 7.88 -7.87 0.96
N HIS A 225 9.17 -8.01 1.21
CA HIS A 225 9.80 -7.55 2.46
C HIS A 225 11.17 -6.90 2.22
N ASP A 226 11.57 -5.97 3.08
CA ASP A 226 12.92 -5.40 3.04
C ASP A 226 13.94 -6.19 3.87
N THR A 227 15.20 -5.77 3.77
CA THR A 227 16.31 -6.34 4.56
C THR A 227 16.23 -6.03 6.06
N GLU A 228 15.31 -5.16 6.50
CA GLU A 228 15.07 -4.80 7.89
C GLU A 228 13.86 -5.55 8.50
N ASN A 229 13.26 -6.50 7.77
CA ASN A 229 12.08 -7.29 8.15
C ASN A 229 10.75 -6.50 8.17
N ASN A 230 10.65 -5.40 7.44
CA ASN A 230 9.37 -4.76 7.16
C ASN A 230 8.70 -5.48 5.99
N ILE A 231 7.42 -5.84 6.15
CA ILE A 231 6.61 -6.39 5.07
C ILE A 231 5.80 -5.27 4.43
N TYR A 232 5.81 -5.25 3.10
CA TYR A 232 5.03 -4.34 2.29
C TYR A 232 3.90 -5.07 1.59
N LYS A 233 2.76 -4.40 1.46
CA LYS A 233 1.54 -4.97 0.89
C LYS A 233 0.87 -3.97 -0.04
N SER A 234 0.48 -4.40 -1.25
CA SER A 234 -0.42 -3.66 -2.11
C SER A 234 -1.86 -4.20 -2.01
N ASP A 235 -2.82 -3.43 -2.51
CA ASP A 235 -4.25 -3.75 -2.44
C ASP A 235 -5.03 -3.32 -3.71
N GLY A 236 -4.33 -3.14 -4.83
CA GLY A 236 -4.92 -2.66 -6.08
C GLY A 236 -5.26 -1.16 -6.09
N THR A 237 -5.03 -0.43 -5.01
CA THR A 237 -5.11 1.03 -5.01
C THR A 237 -3.77 1.65 -5.44
N ASP A 238 -3.60 2.94 -5.16
CA ASP A 238 -2.31 3.63 -5.24
C ASP A 238 -1.47 3.51 -3.96
N ARG A 239 -1.88 2.68 -2.99
CA ARG A 239 -1.18 2.54 -1.71
C ARG A 239 -0.31 1.30 -1.67
N ILE A 240 0.86 1.47 -1.05
CA ILE A 240 1.63 0.36 -0.50
C ILE A 240 1.67 0.52 1.01
N TRP A 241 1.15 -0.48 1.70
CA TRP A 241 1.05 -0.54 3.15
C TRP A 241 2.32 -1.16 3.74
N THR A 242 2.78 -0.61 4.86
CA THR A 242 3.78 -1.25 5.71
C THR A 242 3.07 -1.98 6.84
N LEU A 243 3.35 -3.26 6.99
CA LEU A 243 2.76 -4.09 8.04
C LEU A 243 3.62 -4.08 9.30
N ASN A 244 2.99 -4.22 10.46
CA ASN A 244 3.68 -4.48 11.71
C ASN A 244 4.32 -5.87 11.67
N SER A 245 5.62 -6.00 11.94
CA SER A 245 6.34 -7.27 11.86
C SER A 245 5.87 -8.35 12.85
N ASN A 246 5.19 -7.97 13.93
CA ASN A 246 4.67 -8.91 14.93
C ASN A 246 3.21 -9.28 14.68
N THR A 247 2.36 -8.29 14.35
CA THR A 247 0.91 -8.51 14.23
C THR A 247 0.43 -8.65 12.79
N LEU A 248 1.25 -8.26 11.82
CA LEU A 248 0.93 -8.18 10.39
C LEU A 248 -0.22 -7.23 10.05
N ALA A 249 -0.64 -6.41 11.02
CA ALA A 249 -1.62 -5.35 10.82
C ALA A 249 -0.98 -4.15 10.13
N GLU A 250 -1.75 -3.48 9.27
CA GLU A 250 -1.35 -2.28 8.55
C GLU A 250 -1.07 -1.13 9.52
N LYS A 251 0.19 -0.68 9.53
CA LYS A 251 0.70 0.37 10.42
C LYS A 251 0.72 1.73 9.73
N ASP A 252 1.13 1.74 8.46
CA ASP A 252 1.40 2.94 7.70
C ASP A 252 1.28 2.66 6.20
N TYR A 253 1.30 3.69 5.37
CA TYR A 253 1.32 3.53 3.91
C TYR A 253 2.07 4.67 3.21
N ILE A 254 2.48 4.39 1.98
CA ILE A 254 2.89 5.38 0.98
C ILE A 254 1.88 5.40 -0.15
N GLU A 255 1.74 6.54 -0.83
CA GLU A 255 0.91 6.68 -2.02
C GLU A 255 1.82 6.82 -3.25
N ILE A 256 1.53 6.08 -4.33
CA ILE A 256 2.44 5.93 -5.45
C ILE A 256 2.21 7.02 -6.48
N PHE A 257 3.21 7.88 -6.67
CA PHE A 257 3.13 9.05 -7.53
C PHE A 257 4.38 9.25 -8.38
N THR A 258 4.14 9.61 -9.64
CA THR A 258 5.15 10.20 -10.54
C THR A 258 5.23 11.72 -10.32
N ASN A 259 6.02 12.40 -11.14
CA ASN A 259 6.05 13.86 -11.17
C ASN A 259 4.80 14.50 -11.80
N THR A 260 3.88 13.71 -12.36
CA THR A 260 2.68 14.22 -13.05
C THR A 260 1.37 13.61 -12.55
N SER A 261 1.39 12.39 -12.04
CA SER A 261 0.18 11.64 -11.76
C SER A 261 0.39 10.53 -10.73
N LYS A 262 -0.73 10.12 -10.14
CA LYS A 262 -0.89 8.93 -9.31
C LYS A 262 -0.79 7.65 -10.15
N ILE A 263 -0.22 6.57 -9.60
CA ILE A 263 -0.28 5.22 -10.18
C ILE A 263 -1.25 4.39 -9.32
N ASN A 264 -2.33 3.91 -9.93
CA ASN A 264 -3.28 2.99 -9.29
C ASN A 264 -3.00 1.54 -9.72
N SER A 265 -3.74 0.58 -9.16
CA SER A 265 -3.70 -0.82 -9.57
C SER A 265 -2.32 -1.45 -9.39
N VAL A 266 -1.64 -1.05 -8.32
CA VAL A 266 -0.38 -1.66 -7.88
C VAL A 266 -0.69 -3.09 -7.45
N ASN A 267 -0.02 -4.05 -8.08
CA ASN A 267 -0.29 -5.47 -7.91
C ASN A 267 0.90 -6.17 -7.24
N GLU A 268 1.44 -7.23 -7.83
CA GLU A 268 2.55 -7.98 -7.26
C GLU A 268 3.78 -7.09 -7.01
N LEU A 269 4.47 -7.38 -5.90
CA LEU A 269 5.57 -6.57 -5.37
C LEU A 269 6.82 -7.44 -5.25
N GLU A 270 7.98 -6.83 -5.45
CA GLU A 270 9.27 -7.42 -5.11
C GLU A 270 10.21 -6.39 -4.51
N TRP A 271 11.06 -6.80 -3.56
CA TRP A 271 12.08 -5.92 -3.00
C TRP A 271 13.43 -6.10 -3.72
N VAL A 272 13.95 -5.02 -4.31
CA VAL A 272 15.17 -5.06 -5.11
C VAL A 272 16.03 -3.87 -4.75
N ASP A 273 17.22 -4.13 -4.20
CA ASP A 273 18.27 -3.13 -3.94
C ASP A 273 17.76 -1.83 -3.24
N GLY A 274 16.90 -1.98 -2.23
CA GLY A 274 16.39 -0.85 -1.45
C GLY A 274 15.14 -0.19 -2.03
N LYS A 275 14.54 -0.78 -3.07
CA LYS A 275 13.35 -0.27 -3.75
C LYS A 275 12.26 -1.32 -3.81
N ILE A 276 11.02 -0.86 -3.95
CA ILE A 276 9.88 -1.73 -4.25
C ILE A 276 9.65 -1.72 -5.75
N TYR A 277 9.70 -2.89 -6.36
CA TYR A 277 9.32 -3.11 -7.74
C TYR A 277 7.88 -3.59 -7.72
N ALA A 278 7.03 -3.01 -8.56
CA ALA A 278 5.62 -3.35 -8.54
C ALA A 278 5.04 -3.50 -9.94
N ASN A 279 4.36 -4.62 -10.20
CA ASN A 279 3.52 -4.73 -11.38
C ASN A 279 2.38 -3.71 -11.32
N VAL A 280 2.07 -3.08 -12.45
CA VAL A 280 0.87 -2.25 -12.60
C VAL A 280 -0.14 -3.04 -13.43
N TYR A 281 -1.23 -3.45 -12.79
CA TYR A 281 -2.21 -4.36 -13.39
C TYR A 281 -2.72 -3.83 -14.74
N GLN A 282 -2.68 -4.71 -15.75
CA GLN A 282 -3.03 -4.46 -17.16
C GLN A 282 -2.11 -3.53 -17.98
N GLN A 283 -1.02 -2.99 -17.42
CA GLN A 283 -0.18 -2.01 -18.14
C GLN A 283 1.12 -2.58 -18.76
N GLY A 284 1.42 -3.87 -18.60
CA GLY A 284 2.64 -4.47 -19.16
C GLY A 284 3.93 -3.80 -18.67
N SER A 285 3.92 -3.23 -17.47
CA SER A 285 5.04 -2.46 -16.93
C SER A 285 5.24 -2.72 -15.43
N ILE A 286 6.46 -2.41 -14.97
CA ILE A 286 6.85 -2.45 -13.56
C ILE A 286 7.29 -1.05 -13.12
N ALA A 287 6.75 -0.56 -12.02
CA ALA A 287 7.18 0.68 -11.39
C ALA A 287 8.31 0.40 -10.37
N ILE A 288 9.35 1.22 -10.38
CA ILE A 288 10.43 1.22 -9.37
C ILE A 288 10.12 2.36 -8.39
N ILE A 289 9.86 1.99 -7.15
CA ILE A 289 9.25 2.87 -6.13
C ILE A 289 10.21 3.08 -4.96
N ASP A 290 10.36 4.34 -4.56
CA ASP A 290 10.99 4.72 -3.30
C ASP A 290 10.07 4.39 -2.12
N PRO A 291 10.43 3.41 -1.25
CA PRO A 291 9.59 2.99 -0.14
C PRO A 291 9.43 4.08 0.94
N SER A 292 10.30 5.09 0.96
CA SER A 292 10.26 6.14 1.98
C SER A 292 9.11 7.14 1.77
N ASN A 293 8.72 7.37 0.52
CA ASN A 293 7.77 8.44 0.18
C ASN A 293 6.77 8.10 -0.93
N GLY A 294 6.94 7.02 -1.69
CA GLY A 294 6.06 6.62 -2.79
C GLY A 294 6.42 7.21 -4.15
N ALA A 295 7.60 7.82 -4.31
CA ALA A 295 8.07 8.33 -5.59
C ALA A 295 8.38 7.19 -6.55
N VAL A 296 7.83 7.29 -7.75
CA VAL A 296 8.23 6.42 -8.86
C VAL A 296 9.51 6.98 -9.45
N GLU A 297 10.61 6.24 -9.28
CA GLU A 297 11.94 6.63 -9.77
C GLU A 297 12.24 6.07 -11.16
N GLY A 298 11.57 4.98 -11.52
CA GLY A 298 11.72 4.33 -12.81
C GLY A 298 10.49 3.55 -13.24
N VAL A 299 10.39 3.30 -14.55
CA VAL A 299 9.37 2.43 -15.15
C VAL A 299 10.05 1.49 -16.13
N ILE A 300 9.83 0.19 -15.96
CA ILE A 300 10.31 -0.86 -16.85
C ILE A 300 9.19 -1.23 -17.80
N ASP A 301 9.43 -1.03 -19.09
CA ASP A 301 8.50 -1.38 -20.16
C ASP A 301 8.72 -2.84 -20.60
N LEU A 302 7.72 -3.68 -20.34
CA LEU A 302 7.69 -5.12 -20.63
C LEU A 302 6.50 -5.49 -21.54
N THR A 303 5.94 -4.50 -22.24
CA THR A 303 4.65 -4.62 -22.93
C THR A 303 4.64 -5.76 -23.94
N ASP A 304 5.75 -5.99 -24.64
CA ASP A 304 5.90 -7.02 -25.69
C ASP A 304 6.26 -8.41 -25.14
N LEU A 305 6.45 -8.57 -23.82
CA LEU A 305 6.87 -9.84 -23.24
C LEU A 305 5.76 -10.90 -23.35
N LYS A 306 4.49 -10.48 -23.22
CA LYS A 306 3.31 -11.34 -23.39
C LYS A 306 3.23 -11.95 -24.79
N ASP A 307 3.75 -11.28 -25.81
CA ASP A 307 3.73 -11.79 -27.19
C ASP A 307 4.75 -12.93 -27.40
N LYS A 308 5.65 -13.14 -26.42
CA LYS A 308 6.69 -14.18 -26.47
C LYS A 308 6.29 -15.47 -25.76
N VAL A 309 5.09 -15.56 -25.19
CA VAL A 309 4.54 -16.78 -24.59
C VAL A 309 3.54 -17.46 -25.52
N THR A 310 3.17 -18.71 -25.22
CA THR A 310 2.13 -19.41 -25.97
C THR A 310 0.80 -18.67 -25.86
N GLN A 311 0.17 -18.37 -26.99
CA GLN A 311 -1.13 -17.70 -27.01
C GLN A 311 -2.25 -18.72 -26.86
N HIS A 312 -3.07 -18.57 -25.82
CA HIS A 312 -4.22 -19.44 -25.54
C HIS A 312 -5.36 -18.65 -24.88
N PRO A 313 -6.61 -19.18 -24.84
CA PRO A 313 -7.79 -18.42 -24.42
C PRO A 313 -7.74 -17.87 -22.98
N GLU A 314 -7.02 -18.54 -22.09
CA GLU A 314 -6.88 -18.26 -20.66
C GLU A 314 -5.64 -17.41 -20.36
N LEU A 315 -4.86 -17.06 -21.38
CA LEU A 315 -3.64 -16.27 -21.25
C LEU A 315 -3.98 -14.86 -20.74
N ASP A 316 -3.48 -14.53 -19.55
CA ASP A 316 -3.79 -13.27 -18.90
C ASP A 316 -2.54 -12.38 -18.80
N VAL A 317 -2.54 -11.39 -17.91
CA VAL A 317 -1.58 -10.29 -17.88
C VAL A 317 -0.22 -10.68 -17.27
N LEU A 318 0.78 -9.84 -17.55
CA LEU A 318 2.03 -9.76 -16.80
C LEU A 318 1.73 -9.64 -15.30
N ASN A 319 2.32 -10.53 -14.49
CA ASN A 319 2.28 -10.51 -13.03
C ASN A 319 3.29 -11.52 -12.45
N GLY A 320 4.00 -11.14 -11.39
CA GLY A 320 5.04 -11.96 -10.77
C GLY A 320 6.44 -11.45 -11.11
N ILE A 321 7.14 -11.01 -10.07
CA ILE A 321 8.49 -10.46 -10.12
C ILE A 321 9.30 -11.16 -9.04
N ALA A 322 10.40 -11.81 -9.42
CA ALA A 322 11.30 -12.39 -8.44
C ALA A 322 12.75 -11.91 -8.67
N TYR A 323 13.45 -11.69 -7.58
CA TYR A 323 14.82 -11.23 -7.52
C TYR A 323 15.66 -12.21 -6.72
N ASN A 324 16.85 -12.53 -7.22
CA ASN A 324 17.76 -13.49 -6.59
C ASN A 324 19.13 -12.88 -6.26
N GLY A 325 19.15 -11.59 -5.92
CA GLY A 325 20.38 -10.89 -5.49
C GLY A 325 21.32 -10.43 -6.61
N GLU A 326 21.03 -10.74 -7.88
CA GLU A 326 21.84 -10.32 -9.04
C GLU A 326 21.44 -8.90 -9.51
N PRO A 327 22.31 -7.88 -9.44
CA PRO A 327 21.95 -6.51 -9.78
C PRO A 327 21.40 -6.36 -11.20
N ASN A 328 20.29 -5.63 -11.34
CA ASN A 328 19.56 -5.41 -12.60
C ASN A 328 19.01 -6.69 -13.27
N ILE A 329 19.04 -7.84 -12.61
CA ILE A 329 18.49 -9.08 -13.13
C ILE A 329 17.19 -9.40 -12.41
N LEU A 330 16.12 -9.64 -13.16
CA LEU A 330 14.82 -10.03 -12.64
C LEU A 330 14.32 -11.30 -13.32
N TYR A 331 13.45 -12.01 -12.63
CA TYR A 331 12.71 -13.14 -13.14
C TYR A 331 11.25 -12.76 -13.23
N ILE A 332 10.71 -12.77 -14.45
CA ILE A 332 9.40 -12.23 -14.76
C ILE A 332 8.53 -13.31 -15.42
N THR A 333 7.28 -13.41 -14.98
CA THR A 333 6.27 -14.25 -15.62
C THR A 333 4.93 -13.52 -15.69
N GLY A 334 3.85 -14.26 -15.90
CA GLY A 334 2.50 -13.76 -15.90
C GLY A 334 1.47 -14.83 -15.64
N LYS A 335 0.24 -14.39 -15.51
CA LYS A 335 -0.91 -15.23 -15.24
C LYS A 335 -1.18 -16.13 -16.45
N ASN A 336 -1.05 -17.44 -16.24
CA ASN A 336 -1.14 -18.47 -17.26
C ASN A 336 -0.07 -18.34 -18.36
N TRP A 337 1.14 -17.92 -18.02
CA TRP A 337 2.23 -17.89 -18.99
C TRP A 337 2.95 -19.24 -18.97
N ASP A 338 3.37 -19.76 -20.14
CA ASP A 338 4.16 -20.99 -20.23
C ASP A 338 5.66 -20.77 -20.01
N LYS A 339 6.06 -19.53 -19.66
CA LYS A 339 7.45 -19.12 -19.53
C LYS A 339 7.72 -18.24 -18.30
N LEU A 340 8.89 -18.46 -17.71
CA LEU A 340 9.58 -17.56 -16.80
C LEU A 340 10.79 -16.97 -17.52
N PHE A 341 10.91 -15.65 -17.57
CA PHE A 341 11.98 -14.96 -18.26
C PHE A 341 13.02 -14.44 -17.25
N LYS A 342 14.29 -14.84 -17.41
CA LYS A 342 15.41 -14.14 -16.76
C LYS A 342 15.79 -12.97 -17.64
N ILE A 343 15.62 -11.75 -17.15
CA ILE A 343 15.84 -10.52 -17.90
C ILE A 343 16.89 -9.64 -17.25
N GLU A 344 17.65 -8.94 -18.07
CA GLU A 344 18.51 -7.82 -17.68
C GLU A 344 17.75 -6.51 -17.92
N ILE A 345 17.69 -5.65 -16.91
CA ILE A 345 17.06 -4.33 -16.97
C ILE A 345 18.07 -3.31 -17.52
N ILE A 346 17.69 -2.62 -18.59
CA ILE A 346 18.55 -1.68 -19.31
C ILE A 346 17.86 -0.33 -19.37
N GLN A 347 18.55 0.74 -19.00
CA GLN A 347 17.99 2.09 -19.14
C GLN A 347 17.87 2.46 -20.63
N LYS A 348 16.72 3.01 -21.04
CA LYS A 348 16.50 3.50 -22.42
C LYS A 348 17.33 4.75 -22.72
#